data_AF-A0A970GPU1-F1
#
_entry.id   AF-A0A970GPU1-F1
#
_cell.length_a   1.000
_cell.length_b   1.000
_cell.length_c   1.000
_cell.angle_alpha   90.00
_cell.angle_beta   90.00
_cell.angle_gamma   90.00
#
_symmetry.space_group_name_H-M   'P 1'
#
loop_
_entity.id
_entity.type
_entity.pdbx_description
1 polymer ?
#
loop_
_entity_poly.entity_id
_entity_poly.type
_entity_poly.pdbx_seq_one_letter_code
_entity_poly.pdbx_strand_id
1 'polypeptide(L)'
;MKEELARKIGELADALRETDEYKRLLAAREEVEGREAAKLMLEDIQRKQAALQQAAAEGKDVEELEEAFRKAVTVANYNPYVRELMEAELVFADLFFRVEAALAHAVSKGEPPAKSSSRLWVPGRGSSNP
;
A
#
# COMPACT_ATOMS: atom_id res chain seq x y z
N MET A 1 -11.03 -19.13 -22.26
CA MET A 1 -10.48 -17.75 -22.09
C MET A 1 -10.44 -17.32 -20.62
N LYS A 2 -11.55 -17.33 -19.86
CA LYS A 2 -11.53 -17.02 -18.41
C LYS A 2 -10.72 -18.04 -17.58
N GLU A 3 -10.78 -19.32 -17.93
CA GLU A 3 -10.04 -20.38 -17.24
C GLU A 3 -8.51 -20.28 -17.44
N GLU A 4 -8.06 -19.96 -18.65
CA GLU A 4 -6.62 -19.80 -18.92
C GLU A 4 -6.04 -18.58 -18.20
N LEU A 5 -6.80 -17.48 -18.13
CA LEU A 5 -6.41 -16.30 -17.34
C LEU A 5 -6.33 -16.64 -15.84
N ALA A 6 -7.31 -17.38 -15.31
CA ALA A 6 -7.28 -17.83 -13.91
C ALA A 6 -6.05 -18.71 -13.62
N ARG A 7 -5.69 -19.61 -14.55
CA ARG A 7 -4.46 -20.41 -14.43
C ARG A 7 -3.21 -19.53 -14.36
N LYS A 8 -3.07 -18.54 -15.25
CA LYS A 8 -1.91 -17.61 -15.25
C LYS A 8 -1.84 -16.75 -14.00
N ILE A 9 -2.99 -16.34 -13.44
CA ILE A 9 -3.04 -15.65 -12.15
C ILE A 9 -2.54 -16.58 -11.03
N GLY A 10 -2.94 -17.85 -11.05
CA GLY A 10 -2.43 -18.87 -10.13
C GLY A 10 -0.90 -19.01 -10.20
N GLU A 11 -0.36 -19.14 -11.41
CA GLU A 11 1.09 -19.24 -11.64
C GLU A 11 1.86 -18.01 -11.11
N LEU A 12 1.33 -16.81 -11.34
CA LEU A 12 1.91 -15.58 -10.79
C LEU A 12 1.83 -15.55 -9.26
N ALA A 13 0.70 -15.96 -8.68
CA ALA A 13 0.55 -16.03 -7.24
C ALA A 13 1.53 -17.02 -6.61
N ASP A 14 1.74 -18.18 -7.21
CA ASP A 14 2.72 -19.17 -6.75
C ASP A 14 4.14 -18.61 -6.84
N ALA A 15 4.50 -17.94 -7.94
CA ALA A 15 5.78 -17.27 -8.06
C ALA A 15 5.98 -16.16 -7.00
N LEU A 16 4.95 -15.39 -6.69
CA LEU A 16 4.99 -14.37 -5.64
C LEU A 16 5.14 -14.97 -4.24
N ARG A 17 4.53 -16.13 -3.98
CA ARG A 17 4.69 -16.82 -2.69
C ARG A 17 6.12 -17.28 -2.44
N GLU A 18 6.86 -17.55 -3.50
CA GLU A 18 8.24 -18.02 -3.41
C GLU A 18 9.26 -16.89 -3.18
N THR A 19 8.87 -15.62 -3.26
CA THR A 19 9.79 -14.50 -3.06
C THR A 19 10.18 -14.33 -1.60
N ASP A 20 11.41 -13.86 -1.38
CA ASP A 20 11.93 -13.60 -0.04
C ASP A 20 11.10 -12.52 0.67
N GLU A 21 10.60 -11.52 -0.07
CA GLU A 21 9.73 -10.47 0.46
C GLU A 21 8.43 -11.03 1.02
N TYR A 22 7.76 -11.96 0.32
CA TYR A 22 6.53 -12.57 0.80
C TYR A 22 6.77 -13.51 1.98
N LYS A 23 7.83 -14.33 1.92
CA LYS A 23 8.20 -15.23 3.02
C LYS A 23 8.55 -14.45 4.29
N ARG A 24 9.29 -13.33 4.16
CA ARG A 24 9.59 -12.42 5.26
C ARG A 24 8.32 -11.82 5.86
N LEU A 25 7.39 -11.36 5.02
CA LEU A 25 6.10 -10.85 5.46
C LEU A 25 5.30 -11.89 6.25
N LEU A 26 5.24 -13.13 5.76
CA LEU A 26 4.53 -14.22 6.42
C LEU A 26 5.14 -14.52 7.80
N ALA A 27 6.46 -14.67 7.88
CA ALA A 27 7.15 -14.93 9.14
C ALA A 27 6.96 -13.79 10.15
N ALA A 28 7.07 -12.54 9.72
CA ALA A 28 6.85 -11.38 10.59
C ALA A 28 5.40 -11.33 11.14
N ARG A 29 4.43 -11.74 10.33
CA ARG A 29 3.02 -11.84 10.75
C ARG A 29 2.83 -12.92 11.81
N GLU A 30 3.39 -14.11 11.60
CA GLU A 30 3.35 -15.20 12.58
C GLU A 30 3.98 -14.79 13.92
N GLU A 31 5.11 -14.08 13.90
CA GLU A 31 5.76 -13.59 15.10
C GLU A 31 4.89 -12.58 15.88
N VAL A 32 4.14 -11.71 15.19
CA VAL A 32 3.20 -10.78 15.84
C VAL A 32 1.99 -11.52 16.39
N GLU A 33 1.43 -12.49 15.65
CA GLU A 33 0.26 -13.27 16.08
C GLU A 33 0.55 -14.10 17.34
N GLY A 34 1.78 -14.61 17.48
CA GLY A 34 2.22 -15.33 18.68
C GLY A 34 2.41 -14.44 19.92
N ARG A 35 2.23 -13.12 19.82
CA ARG A 35 2.55 -12.15 20.87
C ARG A 35 1.40 -11.19 21.15
N GLU A 36 0.70 -11.41 22.26
CA GLU A 36 -0.49 -10.66 22.64
C GLU A 36 -0.30 -9.13 22.62
N ALA A 37 0.80 -8.62 23.20
CA ALA A 37 1.07 -7.19 23.20
C ALA A 37 1.30 -6.60 21.79
N ALA A 38 1.97 -7.34 20.91
CA ALA A 38 2.22 -6.93 19.53
C ALA A 38 0.91 -6.94 18.71
N LYS A 39 0.09 -7.97 18.91
CA LYS A 39 -1.22 -8.10 18.30
C LYS A 39 -2.15 -6.94 18.68
N LEU A 40 -2.24 -6.59 19.96
CA LEU A 40 -3.05 -5.47 20.43
C LEU A 40 -2.59 -4.13 19.82
N MET A 41 -1.28 -3.92 19.68
CA MET A 41 -0.74 -2.74 19.00
C MET A 41 -1.15 -2.70 17.52
N LEU A 42 -1.04 -3.83 16.81
CA LEU A 42 -1.43 -3.92 15.41
C LEU A 42 -2.93 -3.67 15.20
N GLU A 43 -3.78 -4.29 16.02
CA GLU A 43 -5.23 -4.08 15.98
C GLU A 43 -5.59 -2.62 16.23
N ASP A 44 -4.91 -1.95 17.17
CA ASP A 44 -5.13 -0.54 17.44
C ASP A 44 -4.77 0.36 16.24
N ILE A 45 -3.66 0.08 15.57
CA ILE A 45 -3.26 0.77 14.34
C ILE A 45 -4.32 0.56 13.25
N GLN A 46 -4.74 -0.68 13.02
CA GLN A 46 -5.72 -1.02 11.97
C GLN A 46 -7.06 -0.34 12.20
N ARG A 47 -7.57 -0.34 13.44
CA ARG A 47 -8.81 0.38 13.79
C ARG A 47 -8.70 1.88 13.51
N LYS A 48 -7.59 2.50 13.92
CA LYS A 48 -7.38 3.94 13.71
C LYS A 48 -7.22 4.29 12.23
N GLN A 49 -6.53 3.46 11.46
CA GLN A 49 -6.41 3.62 10.01
C GLN A 49 -7.77 3.53 9.32
N ALA A 50 -8.60 2.54 9.68
CA ALA A 50 -9.93 2.37 9.12
C ALA A 50 -10.85 3.58 9.45
N ALA A 51 -10.83 4.06 10.69
CA ALA A 51 -11.58 5.24 11.11
C ALA A 51 -11.13 6.49 10.33
N LEU A 52 -9.83 6.67 10.15
CA LEU A 52 -9.25 7.77 9.37
C LEU A 52 -9.71 7.71 7.90
N GLN A 53 -9.59 6.55 7.26
CA GLN A 53 -10.01 6.35 5.87
C GLN A 53 -11.51 6.60 5.68
N GLN A 54 -12.33 6.13 6.62
CA GLN A 54 -13.77 6.36 6.60
C GLN A 54 -14.09 7.85 6.72
N ALA A 55 -13.51 8.55 7.69
CA ALA A 55 -13.75 9.98 7.90
C ALA A 55 -13.29 10.81 6.69
N ALA A 56 -12.14 10.48 6.11
CA ALA A 56 -11.64 11.12 4.89
C ALA A 56 -12.57 10.90 3.69
N ALA A 57 -13.08 9.67 3.50
CA ALA A 57 -14.04 9.36 2.44
C ALA A 57 -15.37 10.10 2.61
N GLU A 58 -15.78 10.37 3.84
CA GLU A 58 -16.95 11.16 4.19
C GLU A 58 -16.71 12.69 4.10
N GLY A 59 -15.49 13.12 3.77
CA GLY A 59 -15.11 14.53 3.67
C GLY A 59 -15.09 15.27 5.02
N LYS A 60 -14.94 14.54 6.13
CA LYS A 60 -14.84 15.10 7.48
C LYS A 60 -13.44 15.64 7.74
N ASP A 61 -13.33 16.50 8.76
CA ASP A 61 -12.02 16.84 9.33
C ASP A 61 -11.42 15.60 10.00
N VAL A 62 -10.14 15.36 9.71
CA VAL A 62 -9.40 14.17 10.11
C VAL A 62 -8.20 14.47 10.98
N GLU A 63 -7.91 15.74 11.31
CA GLU A 63 -6.66 16.12 11.99
C GLU A 63 -6.43 15.36 13.31
N GLU A 64 -7.47 15.22 14.13
CA GLU A 64 -7.39 14.44 15.38
C GLU A 64 -7.17 12.94 15.14
N LEU A 65 -7.84 12.38 14.12
CA LEU A 65 -7.69 10.97 13.75
C LEU A 65 -6.30 10.68 13.19
N GLU A 66 -5.75 11.60 12.39
CA GLU A 66 -4.37 11.54 11.89
C GLU A 66 -3.36 11.60 13.03
N GLU A 67 -3.55 12.50 14.00
CA GLU A 67 -2.67 12.59 15.16
C GLU A 67 -2.74 11.30 16.01
N ALA A 68 -3.94 10.78 16.26
CA ALA A 68 -4.15 9.54 17.00
C ALA A 68 -3.50 8.35 16.29
N PHE A 69 -3.65 8.23 14.97
CA PHE A 69 -3.01 7.20 14.16
C PHE A 69 -1.48 7.32 14.21
N ARG A 70 -0.95 8.53 14.03
CA ARG A 70 0.49 8.80 14.09
C ARG A 70 1.11 8.41 15.43
N LYS A 71 0.43 8.72 16.54
CA LYS A 71 0.84 8.32 17.89
C LYS A 71 0.88 6.80 18.04
N ALA A 72 -0.17 6.10 17.58
CA ALA A 72 -0.22 4.63 17.65
C ALA A 72 0.93 3.98 16.88
N VAL A 73 1.20 4.44 15.65
CA VAL A 73 2.35 3.98 14.84
C VAL A 73 3.68 4.27 15.54
N THR A 74 3.83 5.46 16.13
CA THR A 74 5.06 5.85 16.84
C THR A 74 5.34 4.92 18.01
N VAL A 75 4.32 4.60 18.81
CA VAL A 75 4.45 3.67 19.94
C VAL A 75 4.77 2.26 19.45
N ALA A 76 4.09 1.79 18.40
CA ALA A 76 4.32 0.46 17.86
C ALA A 76 5.72 0.26 17.26
N ASN A 77 6.34 1.31 16.72
CA ASN A 77 7.72 1.25 16.19
C ASN A 77 8.78 0.91 17.27
N TYR A 78 8.47 1.09 18.55
CA TYR A 78 9.34 0.64 19.65
C TYR A 78 9.25 -0.87 19.90
N ASN A 79 8.18 -1.54 19.45
CA ASN A 79 8.06 -2.99 19.50
C ASN A 79 8.78 -3.60 18.29
N PRO A 80 9.86 -4.38 18.46
CA PRO A 80 10.65 -4.89 17.34
C PRO A 80 9.85 -5.82 16.41
N TYR A 81 8.87 -6.55 16.93
CA TYR A 81 8.05 -7.47 16.13
C TYR A 81 7.05 -6.71 15.26
N VAL A 82 6.41 -5.68 15.82
CA VAL A 82 5.48 -4.84 15.05
C VAL A 82 6.24 -4.02 14.01
N ARG A 83 7.41 -3.48 14.39
CA ARG A 83 8.28 -2.77 13.44
C ARG A 83 8.70 -3.66 12.27
N GLU A 84 9.16 -4.89 12.56
CA GLU A 84 9.55 -5.84 11.52
C GLU A 84 8.38 -6.17 10.58
N LEU A 85 7.18 -6.39 11.12
CA LEU A 85 5.99 -6.59 10.31
C LEU A 85 5.70 -5.39 9.40
N MET A 86 5.72 -4.18 9.94
CA MET A 86 5.48 -2.95 9.17
C MET A 86 6.52 -2.76 8.05
N GLU A 87 7.79 -3.03 8.33
CA GLU A 87 8.86 -2.98 7.32
C GLU A 87 8.67 -4.05 6.23
N ALA A 88 8.34 -5.28 6.62
CA ALA A 88 8.08 -6.37 5.69
C ALA A 88 6.86 -6.08 4.80
N GLU A 89 5.81 -5.46 5.35
CA GLU A 89 4.64 -5.00 4.60
C GLU A 89 5.01 -3.95 3.55
N LEU A 90 5.85 -2.96 3.90
CA LEU A 90 6.32 -1.95 2.95
C LEU A 90 7.15 -2.56 1.81
N VAL A 91 8.06 -3.48 2.15
CA VAL A 91 8.91 -4.15 1.16
C VAL A 91 8.08 -5.01 0.21
N PHE A 92 7.10 -5.77 0.74
CA PHE A 92 6.19 -6.55 -0.09
C PHE A 92 5.28 -5.65 -0.95
N ALA A 93 4.80 -4.53 -0.41
CA ALA A 93 3.99 -3.57 -1.16
C ALA A 93 4.75 -2.99 -2.35
N ASP A 94 6.03 -2.69 -2.21
CA ASP A 94 6.88 -2.26 -3.33
C ASP A 94 7.03 -3.35 -4.40
N LEU A 95 7.28 -4.60 -3.99
CA LEU A 95 7.32 -5.73 -4.92
C LEU A 95 6.00 -5.86 -5.69
N PHE A 96 4.87 -5.80 -4.97
CA PHE A 96 3.56 -5.93 -5.57
C PHE A 96 3.26 -4.77 -6.54
N PHE A 97 3.60 -3.54 -6.19
CA PHE A 97 3.48 -2.39 -7.07
C PHE A 97 4.31 -2.55 -8.36
N ARG A 98 5.53 -3.09 -8.27
CA ARG A 98 6.35 -3.40 -9.45
C ARG A 98 5.69 -4.45 -10.35
N VAL A 99 5.04 -5.46 -9.77
CA VAL A 99 4.27 -6.48 -10.51
C VAL A 99 3.08 -5.84 -11.22
N GLU A 100 2.28 -5.04 -10.54
CA GLU A 100 1.15 -4.32 -11.13
C GLU A 100 1.59 -3.39 -12.28
N ALA A 101 2.68 -2.65 -12.09
CA ALA A 101 3.24 -1.78 -13.12
C ALA A 101 3.71 -2.58 -14.34
N ALA A 102 4.37 -3.72 -14.14
CA ALA A 102 4.79 -4.61 -15.22
C ALA A 102 3.60 -5.19 -15.99
N LEU A 103 2.53 -5.60 -15.29
CA LEU A 103 1.29 -6.07 -15.89
C LEU A 103 0.60 -4.96 -16.69
N ALA A 104 0.45 -3.77 -16.12
CA ALA A 104 -0.14 -2.62 -16.81
C ALA A 104 0.64 -2.25 -18.07
N HIS A 105 1.97 -2.29 -18.01
CA HIS A 105 2.83 -2.05 -19.17
C HIS A 105 2.73 -3.18 -20.23
N ALA A 106 2.63 -4.44 -19.82
CA ALA A 106 2.46 -5.56 -20.75
C ALA A 106 1.12 -5.50 -21.49
N VAL A 107 0.05 -5.09 -20.79
CA VAL A 107 -1.28 -4.90 -21.38
C VAL A 107 -1.33 -3.65 -22.25
N SER A 108 -0.66 -2.55 -21.86
CA SER A 108 -0.59 -1.32 -22.67
C SER A 108 0.35 -1.43 -23.86
N LYS A 109 1.19 -2.47 -23.99
CA LYS A 109 1.94 -2.71 -25.23
C LYS A 109 1.08 -3.09 -26.44
N GLY A 110 -0.25 -3.11 -26.31
CA GLY A 110 -1.21 -3.03 -27.41
C GLY A 110 -1.63 -1.60 -27.84
N GLU A 111 -1.35 -0.57 -27.03
CA GLU A 111 -1.65 0.84 -27.34
C GLU A 111 -0.79 1.78 -26.47
N PRO A 112 0.09 2.62 -27.06
CA PRO A 112 1.06 3.39 -26.29
C PRO A 112 0.35 4.26 -25.23
N PRO A 113 0.89 4.37 -24.01
CA PRO A 113 0.29 5.24 -23.00
C PRO A 113 0.21 6.64 -23.58
N ALA A 114 -1.01 7.19 -23.64
CA ALA A 114 -1.24 8.57 -24.00
C ALA A 114 -0.32 9.41 -23.11
N LYS A 115 0.63 10.12 -23.73
CA LYS A 115 1.52 11.04 -23.04
C LYS A 115 0.64 11.93 -22.19
N SER A 116 0.71 11.78 -20.87
CA SER A 116 0.11 12.72 -19.94
C SER A 116 0.75 14.06 -20.24
N SER A 117 0.07 14.90 -21.02
CA SER A 117 0.37 16.31 -21.08
C SER A 117 -0.13 16.88 -19.77
N SER A 118 0.60 16.65 -18.69
CA SER A 118 0.59 17.54 -17.54
C SER A 118 1.16 18.87 -18.02
N ARG A 119 0.35 19.63 -18.78
CA ARG A 119 0.46 21.07 -18.79
C ARG A 119 0.14 21.45 -17.36
N LEU A 120 1.18 21.71 -16.59
CA LEU A 120 1.12 22.43 -15.33
C LEU A 120 0.19 23.63 -15.53
N TRP A 121 -1.05 23.46 -15.08
CA TRP A 121 -1.99 24.56 -14.95
C TRP A 121 -1.53 25.34 -13.72
N VAL A 122 -0.87 26.47 -13.97
CA VAL A 122 -0.54 27.45 -12.93
C VAL A 122 -1.59 28.56 -13.03
N PRO A 123 -2.54 28.68 -12.09
CA PRO A 123 -3.44 29.82 -12.05
C PRO A 123 -2.62 31.10 -11.82
N GLY A 124 -2.75 32.11 -12.70
CA GLY A 124 -2.18 33.45 -12.46
C GLY A 124 -1.32 34.06 -13.58
N ARG A 125 -1.05 33.39 -14.70
CA ARG A 125 -0.53 34.08 -15.90
C ARG A 125 -1.68 34.55 -16.77
N GLY A 126 -2.24 35.69 -16.37
CA GLY A 126 -3.14 36.49 -17.20
C GLY A 126 -2.49 36.82 -18.54
N SER A 127 -3.34 36.90 -19.55
CA SER A 127 -3.04 37.36 -20.89
C SER A 127 -2.28 38.70 -20.86
N SER A 128 -1.10 38.70 -21.43
CA SER A 128 -0.50 39.93 -21.94
C SER A 128 0.49 39.56 -23.02
N ASN A 129 0.08 39.72 -24.27
CA ASN A 129 0.95 40.35 -25.25
C ASN A 129 0.09 41.20 -26.21
N PRO A 130 0.64 42.34 -26.69
CA PRO A 130 -0.09 43.42 -27.34
C PRO A 130 -0.55 43.09 -28.77
#